data_AF-N8YV02-F1
#
_entry.id   AF-N8YV02-F1
#
_cell.length_a   1.000
_cell.length_b   1.000
_cell.length_c   1.000
_cell.angle_alpha   90.00
_cell.angle_beta   90.00
_cell.angle_gamma   90.00
#
_symmetry.space_group_name_H-M   'P 1'
#
loop_
_entity.id
_entity.type
_entity.pdbx_description
1 polymer ?
#
loop_
_entity_poly.entity_id
_entity_poly.type
_entity_poly.pdbx_seq_one_letter_code
_entity_poly.pdbx_strand_id
1 'polypeptide(L)'
;MNNEKLKILRAKINVSLTEALSLLKQNNDDIEQSLTQFHQNNLNKICLATGCDQTLAHTYYINPVYQQNIEKIIEKIDQFNQRPVKLTIAENSKFVDKVGFFIWAEDENLERVQDKNNRTYFIPQDDFAYVIEIFRSLFPLFSPLTNEFEDSFDPCSDNYFDYNAVEKIVSDLRDLSFEDIKIMNFLEHLACCLEEKIQSGTYVIVFGNQ
;
A
#
# COMPACT_ATOMS: atom_id res chain seq x y z
N MET A 1 9.40 -45.98 0.86
CA MET A 1 9.39 -44.72 1.63
C MET A 1 10.71 -44.61 2.36
N ASN A 2 11.53 -43.60 2.05
CA ASN A 2 12.90 -43.51 2.58
C ASN A 2 12.91 -42.79 3.93
N ASN A 3 12.87 -43.57 5.02
CA ASN A 3 12.86 -43.06 6.40
C ASN A 3 14.08 -42.18 6.74
N GLU A 4 15.23 -42.38 6.07
CA GLU A 4 16.40 -41.54 6.27
C GLU A 4 16.22 -40.15 5.67
N LYS A 5 15.73 -40.07 4.43
CA LYS A 5 15.45 -38.79 3.77
C LYS A 5 14.41 -37.96 4.52
N LEU A 6 13.39 -38.63 5.07
CA LEU A 6 12.40 -37.99 5.93
C LEU A 6 13.02 -37.38 7.20
N LYS A 7 13.95 -38.09 7.86
CA LYS A 7 14.67 -37.57 9.02
C LYS A 7 15.54 -36.37 8.64
N ILE A 8 16.26 -36.45 7.52
CA ILE A 8 17.11 -35.35 7.04
C ILE A 8 16.28 -34.11 6.75
N LEU A 9 15.15 -34.25 6.03
CA LEU A 9 14.29 -33.12 5.69
C LEU A 9 13.74 -32.44 6.95
N ARG A 10 13.18 -33.21 7.90
CA ARG A 10 12.60 -32.68 9.14
C ARG A 10 13.63 -32.15 10.14
N ALA A 11 14.92 -32.45 9.96
CA ALA A 11 16.01 -31.82 10.71
C ALA A 11 16.38 -30.44 10.15
N LYS A 12 16.14 -30.20 8.85
CA LYS A 12 16.42 -28.92 8.18
C LYS A 12 15.25 -27.93 8.25
N ILE A 13 14.02 -28.43 8.24
CA ILE A 13 12.80 -27.61 8.27
C ILE A 13 11.81 -28.10 9.32
N ASN A 14 11.16 -27.17 10.01
CA ASN A 14 10.18 -27.47 11.05
C ASN A 14 8.79 -27.69 10.44
N VAL A 15 8.47 -28.94 10.10
CA VAL A 15 7.19 -29.34 9.49
C VAL A 15 6.62 -30.62 10.10
N SER A 16 5.31 -30.80 9.94
CA SER A 16 4.62 -32.02 10.33
C SER A 16 5.12 -33.23 9.55
N LEU A 17 4.90 -34.43 10.09
CA LEU A 17 5.23 -35.68 9.40
C LEU A 17 4.53 -35.77 8.03
N THR A 18 3.24 -35.45 8.00
CA THR A 18 2.41 -35.51 6.79
C THR A 18 2.91 -34.56 5.71
N GLU A 19 3.27 -33.33 6.10
CA GLU A 19 3.79 -32.32 5.17
C GLU A 19 5.16 -32.71 4.60
N ALA A 20 6.06 -33.20 5.45
CA ALA A 20 7.37 -33.70 5.00
C ALA A 20 7.24 -34.88 4.01
N LEU A 21 6.31 -35.80 4.27
CA LEU A 21 6.03 -36.92 3.36
C LEU A 21 5.47 -36.44 2.02
N SER A 22 4.56 -35.46 2.05
CA SER A 22 4.01 -34.87 0.83
C SER A 22 5.08 -34.18 -0.02
N LEU A 23 5.96 -33.39 0.61
CA LEU A 23 7.06 -32.70 -0.08
C LEU A 23 8.01 -33.70 -0.76
N LEU A 24 8.44 -34.74 -0.03
CA LEU A 24 9.31 -35.77 -0.60
C LEU A 24 8.65 -36.51 -1.75
N LYS A 25 7.36 -36.88 -1.60
CA LYS A 25 6.62 -37.58 -2.66
C LYS A 25 6.49 -36.74 -3.93
N GLN A 26 6.21 -35.45 -3.79
CA GLN A 26 6.06 -34.52 -4.93
C GLN A 26 7.38 -34.28 -5.66
N ASN A 27 8.52 -34.36 -4.95
CA ASN A 27 9.84 -34.10 -5.49
C ASN A 27 10.67 -35.39 -5.69
N ASN A 28 10.02 -36.55 -5.88
CA ASN A 28 10.69 -37.84 -6.14
C ASN A 28 11.79 -38.20 -5.11
N ASP A 29 11.51 -37.96 -3.83
CA ASP A 29 12.44 -38.11 -2.71
C ASP A 29 13.72 -37.25 -2.84
N ASP A 30 13.75 -36.18 -3.62
CA ASP A 30 14.85 -35.21 -3.66
C ASP A 30 14.73 -34.22 -2.51
N ILE A 31 15.75 -34.19 -1.64
CA ILE A 31 15.77 -33.35 -0.43
C ILE A 31 15.89 -31.87 -0.79
N GLU A 32 16.77 -31.51 -1.73
CA GLU A 32 17.05 -30.12 -2.04
C GLU A 32 15.90 -29.48 -2.84
N GLN A 33 15.27 -30.23 -3.74
CA GLN A 33 14.02 -29.80 -4.37
C GLN A 33 12.89 -29.65 -3.36
N SER A 34 12.76 -30.58 -2.40
CA SER A 34 11.76 -30.48 -1.33
C SER A 34 11.95 -29.24 -0.45
N LEU A 35 13.19 -28.88 -0.11
CA LEU A 35 13.51 -27.66 0.65
C LEU A 35 13.19 -26.40 -0.16
N THR A 36 13.60 -26.36 -1.42
CA THR A 36 13.33 -25.25 -2.33
C THR A 36 11.83 -25.02 -2.46
N GLN A 37 11.07 -26.08 -2.70
CA GLN A 37 9.61 -26.02 -2.80
C GLN A 37 8.97 -25.56 -1.49
N PHE A 38 9.46 -26.02 -0.34
CA PHE A 38 8.96 -25.57 0.97
C PHE A 38 9.12 -24.06 1.16
N HIS A 39 10.31 -23.51 0.89
CA HIS A 39 10.55 -22.08 1.03
C HIS A 39 9.76 -21.25 0.00
N GLN A 40 9.66 -21.71 -1.24
CA GLN A 40 8.83 -21.05 -2.27
C GLN A 40 7.34 -21.05 -1.90
N ASN A 41 6.81 -22.17 -1.38
CA ASN A 41 5.43 -22.24 -0.91
C ASN A 41 5.15 -21.23 0.21
N ASN A 42 6.10 -21.07 1.12
CA ASN A 42 5.98 -20.10 2.22
C ASN A 42 6.01 -18.65 1.73
N LEU A 43 6.90 -18.31 0.80
CA LEU A 43 6.91 -16.99 0.16
C LEU A 43 5.59 -16.72 -0.57
N ASN A 44 5.08 -17.70 -1.31
CA ASN A 44 3.79 -17.57 -2.00
C ASN A 44 2.63 -17.34 -1.01
N LYS A 45 2.61 -18.05 0.14
CA LYS A 45 1.62 -17.81 1.21
C LYS A 45 1.70 -16.37 1.73
N ILE A 46 2.90 -15.83 1.94
CA ILE A 46 3.11 -14.45 2.39
C ILE A 46 2.58 -13.48 1.34
N CYS A 47 2.98 -13.61 0.07
CA CYS A 47 2.54 -12.72 -1.00
C CYS A 47 1.02 -12.77 -1.19
N LEU A 48 0.41 -13.97 -1.11
CA LEU A 48 -1.04 -14.13 -1.23
C LEU A 48 -1.78 -13.48 -0.07
N ALA A 49 -1.29 -13.63 1.17
CA ALA A 49 -1.95 -13.09 2.36
C ALA A 49 -1.83 -11.55 2.45
N THR A 50 -0.68 -11.00 2.05
CA THR A 50 -0.34 -9.58 2.26
C THR A 50 -0.47 -8.72 1.00
N GLY A 51 -0.60 -9.35 -0.17
CA GLY A 51 -0.58 -8.69 -1.47
C GLY A 51 0.79 -8.15 -1.91
N CYS A 52 1.86 -8.36 -1.14
CA CYS A 52 3.18 -7.83 -1.48
C CYS A 52 3.85 -8.58 -2.64
N ASP A 53 4.86 -7.94 -3.24
CA ASP A 53 5.73 -8.60 -4.21
C ASP A 53 6.68 -9.62 -3.56
N GLN A 54 7.30 -10.44 -4.39
CA GLN A 54 8.20 -11.51 -3.96
C GLN A 54 9.49 -10.98 -3.32
N THR A 55 9.95 -9.79 -3.70
CA THR A 55 11.15 -9.16 -3.15
C THR A 55 10.94 -8.75 -1.70
N LEU A 56 9.80 -8.12 -1.39
CA LEU A 56 9.43 -7.74 -0.04
C LEU A 56 9.20 -8.99 0.83
N ALA A 57 8.44 -9.96 0.34
CA ALA A 57 8.22 -11.22 1.05
C ALA A 57 9.54 -11.92 1.39
N HIS A 58 10.46 -12.00 0.42
CA HIS A 58 11.78 -12.61 0.62
C HIS A 58 12.61 -11.85 1.66
N THR A 59 12.60 -10.52 1.62
CA THR A 59 13.34 -9.67 2.58
C THR A 59 12.95 -9.95 4.03
N TYR A 60 11.65 -10.10 4.31
CA TYR A 60 11.18 -10.46 5.65
C TYR A 60 11.39 -11.94 5.97
N TYR A 61 11.23 -12.83 4.99
CA TYR A 61 11.36 -14.27 5.18
C TYR A 61 12.76 -14.71 5.60
N ILE A 62 13.80 -14.11 5.02
CA ILE A 62 15.20 -14.42 5.36
C ILE A 62 15.68 -13.72 6.63
N ASN A 63 14.92 -12.74 7.14
CA ASN A 63 15.34 -11.96 8.28
C ASN A 63 15.29 -12.83 9.57
N PRO A 64 16.43 -13.04 10.26
CA PRO A 64 16.52 -13.95 11.41
C PRO A 64 15.58 -13.61 12.57
N VAL A 65 15.16 -12.34 12.68
CA VAL A 65 14.22 -11.88 13.74
C VAL A 65 12.90 -12.65 13.68
N TYR A 66 12.43 -12.99 12.48
CA TYR A 66 11.14 -13.65 12.30
C TYR A 66 11.25 -15.17 12.31
N GLN A 67 12.46 -15.74 12.23
CA GLN A 67 12.69 -17.20 12.28
C GLN A 67 11.81 -17.98 11.29
N GLN A 68 11.56 -17.42 10.10
CA GLN A 68 10.66 -17.97 9.08
C GLN A 68 9.22 -18.23 9.57
N ASN A 69 8.79 -17.58 10.66
CA ASN A 69 7.41 -17.63 11.15
C ASN A 69 6.51 -16.80 10.22
N ILE A 70 5.68 -17.51 9.44
CA ILE A 70 4.83 -16.91 8.40
C ILE A 70 3.83 -15.91 8.98
N GLU A 71 3.19 -16.23 10.11
CA GLU A 71 2.20 -15.36 10.74
C GLU A 71 2.81 -14.03 11.19
N LYS A 72 3.97 -14.07 11.85
CA LYS A 72 4.70 -12.86 12.26
C LYS A 72 5.17 -12.03 11.08
N ILE A 73 5.54 -12.68 9.97
CA ILE A 73 5.96 -11.97 8.75
C ILE A 73 4.76 -11.28 8.11
N ILE A 74 3.62 -11.99 7.96
CA ILE A 74 2.38 -11.44 7.43
C ILE A 74 1.95 -10.24 8.27
N GLU A 75 1.83 -10.40 9.59
CA GLU A 75 1.47 -9.32 10.50
C GLU A 75 2.38 -8.09 10.31
N LYS A 76 3.68 -8.31 10.13
CA LYS A 76 4.62 -7.21 9.99
C LYS A 76 4.53 -6.50 8.64
N ILE A 77 4.30 -7.25 7.57
CA ILE A 77 4.09 -6.68 6.24
C ILE A 77 2.75 -5.94 6.20
N ASP A 78 1.70 -6.48 6.81
CA ASP A 78 0.40 -5.80 6.92
C ASP A 78 0.53 -4.48 7.69
N GLN A 79 1.23 -4.48 8.84
CA GLN A 79 1.57 -3.25 9.56
C GLN A 79 2.36 -2.25 8.71
N PHE A 80 3.20 -2.73 7.79
CA PHE A 80 3.94 -1.88 6.86
C PHE A 80 3.03 -1.33 5.76
N ASN A 81 2.15 -2.17 5.20
CA ASN A 81 1.19 -1.79 4.16
C ASN A 81 0.16 -0.78 4.67
N GLN A 82 -0.25 -0.89 5.93
CA GLN A 82 -1.14 0.07 6.62
C GLN A 82 -0.48 1.43 6.86
N ARG A 83 0.85 1.55 6.78
CA ARG A 83 1.51 2.85 6.93
C ARG A 83 1.25 3.70 5.68
N PRO A 84 0.86 4.97 5.87
CA PRO A 84 0.75 5.91 4.78
C PRO A 84 2.06 6.03 4.01
N VAL A 85 1.95 6.02 2.69
CA VAL A 85 3.06 6.38 1.80
C VAL A 85 3.21 7.90 1.86
N LYS A 86 4.37 8.38 2.31
CA LYS A 86 4.63 9.81 2.38
C LYS A 86 4.96 10.36 0.99
N LEU A 87 4.15 11.29 0.49
CA LEU A 87 4.45 12.11 -0.68
C LEU A 87 4.96 13.45 -0.16
N THR A 88 6.26 13.69 -0.32
CA THR A 88 6.89 14.89 0.22
C THR A 88 8.04 15.34 -0.66
N ILE A 89 8.28 16.65 -0.69
CA ILE A 89 9.43 17.28 -1.36
C ILE A 89 10.71 17.08 -0.53
N ALA A 90 10.57 16.87 0.78
CA ALA A 90 11.70 16.74 1.69
C ALA A 90 12.56 15.49 1.40
N GLU A 91 13.88 15.67 1.37
CA GLU A 91 14.83 14.57 1.14
C GLU A 91 14.78 13.51 2.26
N ASN A 92 14.38 13.91 3.47
CA ASN A 92 14.23 13.00 4.59
C ASN A 92 12.82 13.06 5.18
N SER A 93 11.97 12.15 4.68
CA SER A 93 10.58 11.99 5.09
C SER A 93 10.38 11.61 6.58
N LYS A 94 11.44 11.37 7.36
CA LYS A 94 11.34 11.19 8.82
C LYS A 94 11.10 12.49 9.58
N PHE A 95 11.49 13.63 9.00
CA PHE A 95 11.43 14.94 9.67
C PHE A 95 10.30 15.85 9.19
N VAL A 96 9.43 15.35 8.32
CA VAL A 96 8.24 16.09 7.88
C VAL A 96 7.19 16.13 8.99
N ASP A 97 6.40 17.19 8.98
CA ASP A 97 5.31 17.37 9.93
C ASP A 97 4.30 16.23 9.91
N LYS A 98 3.65 16.03 11.05
CA LYS A 98 2.58 15.05 11.23
C LYS A 98 1.20 15.61 10.89
N VAL A 99 1.14 16.91 10.62
CA VAL A 99 -0.04 17.62 10.16
C VAL A 99 0.03 17.73 8.64
N GLY A 100 -1.09 17.48 7.98
CA GLY A 100 -1.19 17.41 6.53
C GLY A 100 -2.46 16.73 6.09
N PHE A 101 -2.35 16.01 4.97
CA PHE A 101 -3.50 15.45 4.26
C PHE A 101 -3.27 13.99 3.93
N PHE A 102 -4.29 13.18 4.17
CA PHE A 102 -4.33 11.78 3.83
C PHE A 102 -5.20 11.58 2.58
N ILE A 103 -4.77 10.68 1.70
CA ILE A 103 -5.48 10.36 0.45
C ILE A 103 -5.74 8.86 0.37
N TRP A 104 -7.00 8.48 0.14
CA TRP A 104 -7.43 7.11 -0.18
C TRP A 104 -8.66 7.12 -1.09
N ALA A 105 -9.11 5.94 -1.52
CA ALA A 105 -10.33 5.75 -2.29
C ALA A 105 -11.42 5.05 -1.46
N GLU A 106 -12.67 5.46 -1.65
CA GLU A 106 -13.87 4.79 -1.15
C GLU A 106 -14.78 4.39 -2.30
N ASP A 107 -15.60 3.36 -2.08
CA ASP A 107 -16.61 2.91 -3.03
C ASP A 107 -17.92 3.69 -2.93
N GLU A 108 -18.92 3.29 -3.70
CA GLU A 108 -20.26 3.87 -3.74
C GLU A 108 -21.03 3.78 -2.41
N ASN A 109 -20.61 2.88 -1.50
CA ASN A 109 -21.19 2.73 -0.18
C ASN A 109 -20.44 3.54 0.89
N LEU A 110 -19.47 4.38 0.48
CA LEU A 110 -18.58 5.12 1.36
C LEU A 110 -17.73 4.20 2.25
N GLU A 111 -17.47 2.98 1.77
CA GLU A 111 -16.56 2.06 2.40
C GLU A 111 -15.18 2.17 1.75
N ARG A 112 -14.15 2.18 2.60
CA ARG A 112 -12.77 2.19 2.12
C ARG A 112 -12.48 0.93 1.32
N VAL A 113 -12.09 1.11 0.05
CA VAL A 113 -11.76 0.02 -0.87
C VAL A 113 -10.63 -0.82 -0.27
N GLN A 114 -10.93 -2.08 0.04
CA GLN A 114 -9.97 -3.05 0.60
C GLN A 114 -9.14 -3.69 -0.53
N ASP A 115 -8.44 -2.86 -1.30
CA ASP A 115 -7.49 -3.28 -2.32
C ASP A 115 -6.06 -2.97 -1.86
N LYS A 116 -5.12 -3.87 -2.14
CA LYS A 116 -3.67 -3.66 -1.96
C LYS A 116 -3.15 -2.39 -2.65
N ASN A 117 -3.83 -1.92 -3.69
CA ASN A 117 -3.50 -0.70 -4.43
C ASN A 117 -4.14 0.56 -3.80
N ASN A 118 -5.07 0.43 -2.86
CA ASN A 118 -5.67 1.55 -2.12
C ASN A 118 -4.90 1.92 -0.83
N ARG A 119 -3.56 1.97 -0.95
CA ARG A 119 -2.72 2.46 0.15
C ARG A 119 -3.06 3.91 0.47
N THR A 120 -3.07 4.25 1.75
CA THR A 120 -3.16 5.67 2.15
C THR A 120 -1.88 6.38 1.73
N TYR A 121 -2.01 7.55 1.14
CA TYR A 121 -0.90 8.49 0.99
C TYR A 121 -1.03 9.59 2.04
N PHE A 122 0.10 10.15 2.46
CA PHE A 122 0.16 11.30 3.36
C PHE A 122 1.02 12.39 2.73
N ILE A 123 0.50 13.61 2.68
CA ILE A 123 1.19 14.80 2.20
C ILE A 123 1.30 15.77 3.38
N PRO A 124 2.53 16.15 3.80
CA PRO A 124 2.71 17.18 4.83
C PRO A 124 2.05 18.50 4.41
N GLN A 125 1.55 19.27 5.38
CA GLN A 125 0.86 20.53 5.13
C GLN A 125 1.66 21.50 4.24
N ASP A 126 2.95 21.67 4.51
CA ASP A 126 3.82 22.57 3.73
C ASP A 126 3.97 22.14 2.26
N ASP A 127 3.97 20.84 2.00
CA ASP A 127 4.03 20.32 0.63
C ASP A 127 2.65 20.42 -0.06
N PHE A 128 1.56 20.21 0.69
CA PHE A 128 0.20 20.38 0.16
C PHE A 128 -0.12 21.84 -0.16
N ALA A 129 0.54 22.80 0.49
CA ALA A 129 0.37 24.23 0.23
C ALA A 129 0.66 24.64 -1.23
N TYR A 130 1.46 23.85 -1.96
CA TYR A 130 1.70 24.07 -3.40
C TYR A 130 0.47 23.80 -4.27
N VAL A 131 -0.48 23.00 -3.78
CA VAL A 131 -1.59 22.47 -4.60
C VAL A 131 -2.97 22.72 -4.00
N ILE A 132 -3.06 23.14 -2.73
CA ILE A 132 -4.35 23.30 -2.01
C ILE A 132 -5.36 24.18 -2.75
N GLU A 133 -4.90 25.20 -3.48
CA GLU A 133 -5.78 26.08 -4.24
C GLU A 133 -6.47 25.38 -5.42
N ILE A 134 -5.85 24.35 -6.00
CA ILE A 134 -6.50 23.50 -7.02
C ILE A 134 -7.74 22.83 -6.40
N PHE A 135 -7.58 22.21 -5.23
CA PHE A 135 -8.68 21.53 -4.53
C PHE A 135 -9.77 22.52 -4.10
N ARG A 136 -9.39 23.67 -3.53
CA ARG A 136 -10.33 24.71 -3.10
C ARG A 136 -11.15 25.29 -4.27
N SER A 137 -10.55 25.41 -5.45
CA SER A 137 -11.21 26.02 -6.61
C SER A 137 -12.39 25.22 -7.18
N LEU A 138 -12.52 23.94 -6.79
CA LEU A 138 -13.61 23.08 -7.25
C LEU A 138 -14.91 23.27 -6.47
N PHE A 139 -14.85 23.88 -5.28
CA PHE A 139 -16.02 24.07 -4.45
C PHE A 139 -16.94 25.17 -5.04
N PRO A 140 -18.28 25.00 -4.96
CA PRO A 140 -18.98 23.99 -4.18
C PRO A 140 -19.01 22.58 -4.80
N LEU A 141 -18.90 21.54 -3.97
CA LEU A 141 -18.94 20.13 -4.37
C LEU A 141 -20.00 19.36 -3.59
N PHE A 142 -20.61 18.36 -4.23
CA PHE A 142 -21.55 17.47 -3.55
C PHE A 142 -20.79 16.46 -2.68
N SER A 143 -21.12 16.41 -1.40
CA SER A 143 -20.59 15.46 -0.44
C SER A 143 -21.56 14.29 -0.28
N PRO A 144 -21.16 13.06 -0.67
CA PRO A 144 -22.03 11.90 -0.55
C PRO A 144 -22.22 11.48 0.93
N LEU A 145 -21.32 11.90 1.82
CA LEU A 145 -21.40 11.64 3.26
C LEU A 145 -22.54 12.43 3.93
N THR A 146 -22.64 13.72 3.63
CA THR A 146 -23.67 14.61 4.19
C THR A 146 -24.92 14.69 3.32
N ASN A 147 -24.83 14.25 2.07
CA ASN A 147 -25.87 14.37 1.04
C ASN A 147 -26.26 15.84 0.77
N GLU A 148 -25.28 16.75 0.84
CA GLU A 148 -25.41 18.18 0.61
C GLU A 148 -24.24 18.72 -0.24
N PHE A 149 -24.39 19.94 -0.77
CA PHE A 149 -23.26 20.66 -1.36
C PHE A 149 -22.47 21.35 -0.25
N GLU A 150 -21.17 21.09 -0.21
CA GLU A 150 -20.22 21.79 0.65
C GLU A 150 -19.64 22.97 -0.13
N ASP A 151 -19.59 24.15 0.49
CA ASP A 151 -19.15 25.40 -0.17
C ASP A 151 -17.63 25.63 -0.09
N SER A 152 -16.91 24.82 0.68
CA SER A 152 -15.49 25.00 0.91
C SER A 152 -14.78 23.71 1.30
N PHE A 153 -13.52 23.61 0.89
CA PHE A 153 -12.60 22.57 1.34
C PHE A 153 -12.34 22.66 2.86
N ASP A 154 -12.55 21.57 3.59
CA ASP A 154 -12.34 21.46 5.03
C ASP A 154 -10.96 20.84 5.35
N PRO A 155 -10.00 21.61 5.91
CA PRO A 155 -8.68 21.10 6.24
C PRO A 155 -8.63 20.20 7.48
N CYS A 156 -9.76 19.94 8.14
CA CYS A 156 -9.88 19.14 9.36
C CYS A 156 -10.86 17.95 9.21
N SER A 157 -11.38 17.71 8.01
CA SER A 157 -12.38 16.69 7.72
C SER A 157 -12.13 16.00 6.38
N ASP A 158 -12.99 15.04 6.04
CA ASP A 158 -13.02 14.33 4.77
C ASP A 158 -13.56 15.26 3.67
N ASN A 159 -12.84 15.34 2.55
CA ASN A 159 -13.28 16.04 1.34
C ASN A 159 -13.43 15.01 0.22
N TYR A 160 -14.64 14.89 -0.33
CA TYR A 160 -14.97 13.89 -1.34
C TYR A 160 -14.85 14.44 -2.76
N PHE A 161 -14.05 13.78 -3.59
CA PHE A 161 -13.87 14.12 -5.01
C PHE A 161 -14.31 12.95 -5.88
N ASP A 162 -15.29 13.19 -6.75
CA ASP A 162 -15.73 12.22 -7.74
C ASP A 162 -14.75 12.13 -8.94
N TYR A 163 -15.08 11.28 -9.91
CA TYR A 163 -14.25 11.06 -11.10
C TYR A 163 -13.91 12.37 -11.85
N ASN A 164 -14.91 13.22 -12.07
CA ASN A 164 -14.73 14.45 -12.84
C ASN A 164 -13.89 15.47 -12.08
N ALA A 165 -14.12 15.58 -10.77
CA ALA A 165 -13.33 16.44 -9.89
C ALA A 165 -11.86 15.99 -9.86
N VAL A 166 -11.60 14.69 -9.74
CA VAL A 166 -10.24 14.14 -9.75
C VAL A 166 -9.54 14.36 -11.09
N GLU A 167 -10.21 14.10 -12.23
CA GLU A 167 -9.64 14.37 -13.55
C GLU A 167 -9.24 15.85 -13.71
N LYS A 168 -10.08 16.76 -13.19
CA LYS A 168 -9.78 18.19 -13.21
C LYS A 168 -8.56 18.53 -12.36
N ILE A 169 -8.47 17.99 -11.13
CA ILE A 169 -7.29 18.17 -10.26
C ILE A 169 -6.03 17.67 -10.96
N VAL A 170 -6.07 16.48 -11.53
CA VAL A 170 -4.92 15.86 -12.22
C VAL A 170 -4.47 16.72 -13.41
N SER A 171 -5.41 17.24 -14.20
CA SER A 171 -5.09 18.17 -15.29
C SER A 171 -4.41 19.43 -14.75
N ASP A 172 -4.99 20.06 -13.73
CA ASP A 172 -4.46 21.32 -13.18
C ASP A 172 -3.09 21.13 -12.53
N LEU A 173 -2.83 19.98 -11.89
CA LEU A 173 -1.52 19.61 -11.36
C LEU A 173 -0.46 19.51 -12.45
N ARG A 174 -0.81 18.95 -13.61
CA ARG A 174 0.10 18.79 -14.76
C ARG A 174 0.35 20.08 -15.53
N ASP A 175 -0.58 21.03 -15.43
CA ASP A 175 -0.44 22.37 -16.01
C ASP A 175 0.41 23.30 -15.13
N LEU A 176 0.60 22.99 -13.85
CA LEU A 176 1.52 23.71 -12.97
C LEU A 176 2.97 23.53 -13.41
N SER A 177 3.74 24.62 -13.33
CA SER A 177 5.16 24.62 -13.66
C SER A 177 5.98 25.38 -12.62
N PHE A 178 7.01 24.73 -12.11
CA PHE A 178 7.96 25.25 -11.14
C PHE A 178 9.40 25.04 -11.65
N GLU A 179 10.30 25.95 -11.29
CA GLU A 179 11.73 25.80 -11.62
C GLU A 179 12.39 24.65 -10.83
N ASP A 180 11.88 24.34 -9.64
CA ASP A 180 12.41 23.26 -8.81
C ASP A 180 11.89 21.89 -9.26
N ILE A 181 12.81 21.06 -9.74
CA ILE A 181 12.53 19.69 -10.19
C ILE A 181 11.93 18.80 -9.08
N LYS A 182 12.22 19.07 -7.80
CA LYS A 182 11.65 18.31 -6.69
C LYS A 182 10.15 18.59 -6.53
N ILE A 183 9.74 19.84 -6.72
CA ILE A 183 8.32 20.23 -6.74
C ILE A 183 7.65 19.57 -7.93
N MET A 184 8.25 19.66 -9.13
CA MET A 184 7.70 19.01 -10.34
C MET A 184 7.51 17.50 -10.16
N ASN A 185 8.49 16.80 -9.57
CA ASN A 185 8.37 15.37 -9.26
C ASN A 185 7.27 15.08 -8.24
N PHE A 186 7.11 15.94 -7.23
CA PHE A 186 6.02 15.82 -6.25
C PHE A 186 4.65 15.96 -6.93
N LEU A 187 4.47 16.94 -7.82
CA LEU A 187 3.22 17.14 -8.57
C LEU A 187 2.87 15.92 -9.43
N GLU A 188 3.85 15.38 -10.15
CA GLU A 188 3.63 14.18 -10.98
C GLU A 188 3.28 12.96 -10.13
N HIS A 189 3.95 12.75 -8.99
CA HIS A 189 3.59 11.66 -8.08
C HIS A 189 2.20 11.83 -7.47
N LEU A 190 1.79 13.06 -7.16
CA LEU A 190 0.44 13.33 -6.69
C LEU A 190 -0.60 13.05 -7.78
N ALA A 191 -0.35 13.47 -9.02
CA ALA A 191 -1.22 13.19 -10.16
C ALA A 191 -1.40 11.67 -10.35
N CYS A 192 -0.30 10.91 -10.43
CA CYS A 192 -0.35 9.45 -10.52
C CYS A 192 -1.09 8.81 -9.34
N CYS A 193 -0.87 9.29 -8.11
CA CYS A 193 -1.59 8.81 -6.94
C CYS A 193 -3.10 9.00 -7.08
N LEU A 194 -3.56 10.18 -7.50
CA LEU A 194 -4.97 10.48 -7.69
C LEU A 194 -5.60 9.62 -8.81
N GLU A 195 -4.90 9.44 -9.93
CA GLU A 195 -5.31 8.55 -11.03
C GLU A 195 -5.45 7.10 -10.55
N GLU A 196 -4.49 6.57 -9.79
CA GLU A 196 -4.58 5.24 -9.22
C GLU A 196 -5.80 5.09 -8.30
N LYS A 197 -6.11 6.11 -7.49
CA LYS A 197 -7.22 6.06 -6.52
C LYS A 197 -8.57 6.10 -7.20
N ILE A 198 -8.76 6.96 -8.20
CA ILE A 198 -10.04 7.04 -8.89
C ILE A 198 -10.32 5.82 -9.78
N GLN A 199 -9.29 5.09 -10.22
CA GLN A 199 -9.50 3.79 -10.90
C GLN A 199 -9.87 2.67 -9.92
N SER A 200 -9.62 2.86 -8.62
CA SER A 200 -9.82 1.84 -7.59
C SER A 200 -11.15 2.01 -6.83
N GLY A 201 -11.72 3.22 -6.79
CA GLY A 201 -12.94 3.53 -6.05
C GLY A 201 -13.85 4.51 -6.78
N THR A 202 -14.97 4.85 -6.16
CA THR A 202 -15.94 5.82 -6.68
C THR A 202 -15.56 7.25 -6.31
N TYR A 203 -15.00 7.43 -5.11
CA TYR A 203 -14.56 8.72 -4.59
C TYR A 203 -13.10 8.66 -4.17
N VAL A 204 -12.37 9.74 -4.42
CA VAL A 204 -11.08 10.00 -3.79
C VAL A 204 -11.30 10.94 -2.62
N ILE A 205 -10.81 10.53 -1.45
CA ILE A 205 -10.97 11.28 -0.21
C ILE A 205 -9.65 12.00 0.06
N VAL A 206 -9.73 13.29 0.34
CA VAL A 206 -8.63 14.07 0.91
C VAL A 206 -9.04 14.48 2.31
N PHE A 207 -8.46 13.81 3.32
CA PHE A 207 -8.73 14.09 4.73
C PHE A 207 -7.63 14.92 5.33
N GLY A 208 -7.97 16.08 5.90
CA GLY A 208 -7.01 16.93 6.61
C GLY A 208 -7.01 16.67 8.12
N ASN A 209 -5.83 16.71 8.74
CA ASN A 209 -5.68 16.56 10.20
C ASN A 209 -5.09 17.81 10.88
N GLN A 210 -5.41 18.99 10.36
CA GLN A 210 -4.95 20.29 10.88
C GLN A 210 -5.58 20.65 12.22
#